data_AF-A0A965V393-F1
#
_entry.id   AF-A0A965V393-F1
#
_cell.length_a   1.000
_cell.length_b   1.000
_cell.length_c   1.000
_cell.angle_alpha   90.00
_cell.angle_beta   90.00
_cell.angle_gamma   90.00
#
_symmetry.space_group_name_H-M   'P 1'
#
loop_
_entity.id
_entity.type
_entity.pdbx_description
1 polymer ?
#
loop_
_entity_poly.entity_id
_entity_poly.type
_entity_poly.pdbx_seq_one_letter_code
_entity_poly.pdbx_strand_id
1 'polypeptide(L)'
;MQKFNDILLSLDNSDHINRIEIYKNNILIGTIENKPGSQGSVKVYQHLWKLFGAITLDAAIEGLDLYSEHTEDAQKNPGKHPNIDRLLSVMENEEPLDLKIIKN
;
A
#
# COMPACT_ATOMS: atom_id res chain seq x y z
N MET A 1 -1.87 1.36 20.07
CA MET A 1 -1.47 1.23 18.66
C MET A 1 -0.56 2.41 18.34
N GLN A 2 0.59 2.17 17.69
CA GLN A 2 1.49 3.24 17.25
C GLN A 2 0.80 4.06 16.14
N LYS A 3 0.98 5.38 16.09
CA LYS A 3 0.32 6.20 15.05
C LYS A 3 0.92 5.96 13.67
N PHE A 4 0.12 6.04 12.62
CA PHE A 4 0.59 5.85 11.24
C PHE A 4 1.83 6.70 10.91
N ASN A 5 1.82 7.98 11.30
CA ASN A 5 2.95 8.88 11.07
C ASN A 5 4.23 8.42 11.78
N ASP A 6 4.12 7.81 12.97
CA ASP A 6 5.28 7.29 13.69
C ASP A 6 5.81 6.00 13.01
N ILE A 7 4.92 5.16 12.47
CA ILE A 7 5.29 3.97 11.69
C ILE A 7 6.03 4.40 10.41
N LEU A 8 5.60 5.47 9.73
CA LEU A 8 6.26 5.96 8.51
C LEU A 8 7.73 6.39 8.73
N LEU A 9 8.14 6.66 9.97
CA LEU A 9 9.52 6.99 10.32
C LEU A 9 10.41 5.75 10.39
N SER A 10 9.85 4.55 10.58
CA SER A 10 10.61 3.29 10.57
C SER A 10 10.76 2.69 9.17
N LEU A 11 9.95 3.14 8.20
CA LEU A 11 10.01 2.69 6.82
C LEU A 11 11.06 3.46 6.01
N ASP A 12 11.65 2.77 5.03
CA ASP A 12 12.58 3.35 4.06
C ASP A 12 12.03 4.64 3.41
N ASN A 13 12.93 5.54 3.02
CA ASN A 13 12.54 6.67 2.18
C ASN A 13 12.06 6.20 0.79
N SER A 14 11.22 7.03 0.17
CA SER A 14 10.64 6.79 -1.15
C SER A 14 10.98 7.90 -2.15
N ASP A 15 11.89 8.83 -1.84
CA ASP A 15 12.20 10.00 -2.67
C ASP A 15 12.70 9.64 -4.08
N HIS A 16 13.29 8.46 -4.22
CA HIS A 16 13.77 7.92 -5.49
C HIS A 16 12.65 7.30 -6.36
N ILE A 17 11.44 7.14 -5.81
CA ILE A 17 10.28 6.58 -6.50
C ILE A 17 9.47 7.72 -7.13
N ASN A 18 9.19 7.59 -8.43
CA ASN A 18 8.24 8.44 -9.14
C ASN A 18 6.80 8.02 -8.83
N ARG A 19 6.51 6.72 -9.00
CA ARG A 19 5.21 6.10 -8.74
C ARG A 19 5.34 4.59 -8.58
N ILE A 20 4.30 3.97 -8.03
CA ILE A 20 4.13 2.52 -8.01
C ILE A 20 2.93 2.18 -8.90
N GLU A 21 3.15 1.34 -9.89
CA GLU A 21 2.09 0.79 -10.75
C GLU A 21 1.60 -0.53 -10.14
N ILE A 22 0.27 -0.71 -10.10
CA ILE A 22 -0.40 -1.86 -9.48
C ILE A 22 -1.11 -2.66 -10.57
N TYR A 23 -0.82 -3.94 -10.64
CA TYR A 23 -1.36 -4.85 -11.64
C TYR A 23 -2.16 -5.98 -11.01
N LYS A 24 -3.19 -6.42 -11.72
CA LYS A 24 -3.92 -7.66 -11.44
C LYS A 24 -4.00 -8.44 -12.75
N ASN A 25 -3.52 -9.68 -12.76
CA ASN A 25 -3.47 -10.52 -13.96
C ASN A 25 -2.84 -9.80 -15.17
N ASN A 26 -1.69 -9.13 -14.95
CA ASN A 26 -0.98 -8.30 -15.95
C ASN A 26 -1.74 -7.07 -16.49
N ILE A 27 -2.89 -6.72 -15.92
CA ILE A 27 -3.64 -5.51 -16.28
C ILE A 27 -3.34 -4.42 -15.24
N LEU A 28 -2.97 -3.23 -15.71
CA LEU A 28 -2.76 -2.07 -14.84
C LEU A 28 -4.11 -1.60 -14.26
N ILE A 29 -4.29 -1.70 -12.94
CA ILE A 29 -5.54 -1.36 -12.24
C ILE A 29 -5.42 -0.12 -11.33
N GLY A 30 -4.23 0.49 -11.28
CA GLY A 30 -4.01 1.68 -10.47
C GLY A 30 -2.56 2.08 -10.37
N THR A 31 -2.37 3.28 -9.85
CA THR A 31 -1.05 3.88 -9.66
C THR A 31 -1.05 4.67 -8.35
N ILE A 32 0.02 4.57 -7.58
CA ILE A 32 0.31 5.44 -6.44
C ILE A 32 1.43 6.38 -6.84
N GLU A 33 1.08 7.62 -7.19
CA GLU A 33 2.07 8.66 -7.47
C GLU A 33 2.77 9.09 -6.18
N ASN A 34 4.07 9.39 -6.24
CA ASN A 34 4.79 9.97 -5.11
C ASN A 34 4.58 11.49 -5.06
N LYS A 35 3.45 11.89 -4.46
CA LYS A 35 3.02 13.30 -4.34
C LYS A 35 2.40 13.57 -2.96
N PRO A 36 2.26 14.84 -2.55
CA PRO A 36 1.60 15.18 -1.28
C PRO A 36 0.23 14.49 -1.15
N GLY A 37 0.01 13.84 -0.01
CA GLY A 37 -1.19 13.04 0.27
C GLY A 37 -1.06 11.54 0.02
N SER A 38 -0.14 11.08 -0.84
CA SER A 38 0.06 9.65 -1.14
C SER A 38 1.45 9.11 -0.75
N GLN A 39 2.40 9.96 -0.33
CA GLN A 39 3.77 9.56 0.02
C GLN A 39 3.82 8.46 1.09
N GLY A 40 2.94 8.52 2.09
CA GLY A 40 2.84 7.47 3.12
C GLY A 40 2.49 6.11 2.50
N SER A 41 1.56 6.08 1.55
CA SER A 41 1.22 4.85 0.83
C SER A 41 2.34 4.36 -0.07
N VAL A 42 3.12 5.26 -0.68
CA VAL A 42 4.31 4.86 -1.45
C VAL A 42 5.31 4.15 -0.55
N LYS A 43 5.58 4.66 0.66
CA LYS A 43 6.46 4.00 1.63
C LYS A 43 5.94 2.61 2.03
N VAL A 44 4.66 2.50 2.37
CA VAL A 44 4.03 1.22 2.74
C VAL A 44 4.13 0.22 1.58
N TYR A 45 3.69 0.59 0.38
CA TYR A 45 3.71 -0.32 -0.77
C TYR A 45 5.14 -0.70 -1.21
N GLN A 46 6.11 0.21 -1.10
CA GLN A 46 7.52 -0.10 -1.30
C GLN A 46 8.01 -1.14 -0.29
N HIS A 47 7.69 -0.96 0.99
CA HIS A 47 8.07 -1.88 2.07
C HIS A 47 7.49 -3.27 1.82
N LEU A 48 6.18 -3.36 1.57
CA LEU A 48 5.50 -4.62 1.26
C LEU A 48 6.09 -5.30 0.03
N TRP A 49 6.35 -4.54 -1.05
CA TRP A 49 6.99 -5.09 -2.23
C TRP A 49 8.38 -5.66 -1.96
N LYS A 50 9.20 -4.98 -1.14
CA LYS A 50 10.55 -5.44 -0.81
C LYS A 50 10.52 -6.75 0.00
N LEU A 51 9.55 -6.91 0.89
CA LEU A 51 9.42 -8.10 1.73
C LEU A 51 8.80 -9.29 0.99
N PHE A 52 7.73 -9.05 0.24
CA PHE A 52 6.88 -10.10 -0.30
C PHE A 52 6.96 -10.25 -1.83
N GLY A 53 7.54 -9.28 -2.54
CA GLY A 53 7.60 -9.23 -4.02
C GLY A 53 6.30 -8.81 -4.69
N ALA A 54 5.15 -8.93 -4.02
CA ALA A 54 3.81 -8.57 -4.46
C ALA A 54 2.93 -8.24 -3.24
N ILE A 55 1.71 -7.74 -3.46
CA ILE A 55 0.68 -7.67 -2.41
C ILE A 55 -0.03 -9.02 -2.35
N THR A 56 0.55 -9.96 -1.61
CA THR A 56 -0.07 -11.25 -1.23
C THR A 56 -1.04 -11.06 -0.06
N LEU A 57 -1.70 -12.13 0.39
CA LEU A 57 -2.52 -12.12 1.60
C LEU A 57 -1.70 -11.65 2.83
N ASP A 58 -0.51 -12.22 3.03
CA ASP A 58 0.39 -11.84 4.14
C ASP A 58 0.83 -10.37 4.05
N ALA A 59 1.15 -9.90 2.83
CA ALA A 59 1.50 -8.51 2.60
C ALA A 59 0.31 -7.56 2.88
N ALA A 60 -0.91 -7.99 2.56
CA ALA A 60 -2.12 -7.21 2.86
C ALA A 60 -2.35 -7.10 4.37
N ILE A 61 -2.20 -8.19 5.11
CA ILE A 61 -2.31 -8.19 6.58
C ILE A 61 -1.29 -7.22 7.19
N GLU A 62 -0.01 -7.36 6.84
CA GLU A 62 1.04 -6.46 7.33
C GLU A 62 0.77 -5.01 6.93
N GLY A 63 0.34 -4.78 5.69
CA GLY A 63 0.03 -3.44 5.20
C GLY A 63 -1.09 -2.76 5.99
N LEU A 64 -2.16 -3.48 6.31
CA LEU A 64 -3.26 -2.95 7.13
C LEU A 64 -2.80 -2.63 8.55
N ASP A 65 -1.92 -3.44 9.14
CA ASP A 65 -1.33 -3.13 10.44
C ASP A 65 -0.45 -1.87 10.37
N LEU A 66 0.33 -1.72 9.30
CA LEU A 66 1.16 -0.53 9.06
C LEU A 66 0.32 0.73 8.90
N TYR A 67 -0.86 0.67 8.28
CA TYR A 67 -1.79 1.80 8.15
C TYR A 67 -2.45 2.21 9.47
N SER A 68 -2.37 1.39 10.52
CA SER A 68 -2.81 1.69 11.88
C SER A 68 -4.25 2.24 11.93
N GLU A 69 -4.46 3.43 12.48
CA GLU A 69 -5.78 4.03 12.68
C GLU A 69 -6.54 4.28 11.37
N HIS A 70 -5.85 4.33 10.23
CA HIS A 70 -6.48 4.51 8.93
C HIS A 70 -7.15 3.24 8.42
N THR A 71 -6.73 2.06 8.89
CA THR A 71 -7.40 0.80 8.55
C THR A 71 -8.82 0.77 9.08
N GLU A 72 -9.01 1.15 10.35
CA GLU A 72 -10.35 1.23 10.95
C GLU A 72 -11.22 2.29 10.24
N ASP A 73 -10.64 3.43 9.86
CA ASP A 73 -11.36 4.47 9.12
C ASP A 73 -11.76 4.03 7.71
N ALA A 74 -10.93 3.22 7.03
CA ALA A 74 -11.25 2.64 5.72
C ALA A 74 -12.39 1.60 5.82
N GLN A 75 -12.34 0.72 6.81
CA GLN A 75 -13.42 -0.26 7.05
C GLN A 75 -14.77 0.42 7.30
N LYS A 76 -14.77 1.55 8.03
CA LYS A 76 -15.99 2.32 8.30
C LYS A 76 -16.45 3.18 7.12
N ASN A 77 -15.53 3.55 6.22
CA ASN A 77 -15.80 4.45 5.10
C ASN A 77 -15.20 3.89 3.79
N PRO A 78 -15.78 2.83 3.20
CA PRO A 78 -15.27 2.24 1.97
C PRO A 78 -15.10 3.27 0.84
N GLY A 79 -13.95 3.25 0.17
CA GLY A 79 -13.61 4.17 -0.92
C GLY A 79 -12.91 5.46 -0.47
N LYS A 80 -12.84 5.74 0.85
CA LYS A 80 -12.13 6.91 1.38
C LYS A 80 -10.62 6.77 1.29
N HIS A 81 -10.11 5.54 1.39
CA HIS A 81 -8.69 5.23 1.42
C HIS A 81 -8.34 4.19 0.36
N PRO A 82 -8.26 4.58 -0.93
CA PRO A 82 -8.18 3.62 -2.04
C PRO A 82 -7.00 2.66 -1.96
N ASN A 83 -5.91 3.03 -1.29
CA ASN A 83 -4.74 2.15 -1.10
C ASN A 83 -4.95 1.14 0.04
N ILE A 84 -5.76 1.47 1.05
CA ILE A 84 -6.14 0.55 2.13
C ILE A 84 -7.25 -0.37 1.63
N ASP A 85 -8.22 0.18 0.89
CA ASP A 85 -9.33 -0.56 0.26
C ASP A 85 -8.80 -1.69 -0.65
N ARG A 86 -7.69 -1.47 -1.36
CA ARG A 86 -7.01 -2.51 -2.14
C ARG A 86 -6.50 -3.66 -1.26
N LEU A 87 -5.88 -3.37 -0.12
CA LEU A 87 -5.39 -4.40 0.80
C LEU A 87 -6.55 -5.19 1.42
N LEU A 88 -7.62 -4.50 1.82
CA LEU A 88 -8.85 -5.15 2.28
C LEU A 88 -9.42 -6.09 1.21
N SER A 89 -9.47 -5.66 -0.05
CA SER A 89 -9.93 -6.50 -1.16
C SER A 89 -9.04 -7.73 -1.38
N VAL A 90 -7.71 -7.62 -1.22
CA VAL A 90 -6.81 -8.79 -1.28
C VAL A 90 -7.08 -9.75 -0.12
N MET A 91 -7.32 -9.23 1.09
CA MET A 91 -7.69 -10.06 2.24
C MET A 91 -9.00 -10.81 2.07
N GLU A 92 -10.00 -10.18 1.44
CA GLU A 92 -11.32 -10.79 1.23
C GLU A 92 -11.33 -11.82 0.11
N ASN A 93 -10.60 -11.57 -0.98
CA ASN A 93 -10.71 -12.37 -2.20
C ASN A 93 -9.51 -13.32 -2.43
N GLU A 94 -8.45 -13.18 -1.63
CA GLU A 94 -7.19 -13.93 -1.79
C GLU A 94 -6.57 -13.79 -3.19
N GLU A 95 -6.78 -12.64 -3.84
CA GLU A 95 -6.27 -12.35 -5.18
C GLU A 95 -5.08 -11.37 -5.09
N PRO A 96 -3.83 -11.82 -5.24
CA PRO A 96 -2.66 -10.97 -5.10
C PRO A 96 -2.58 -9.88 -6.18
N LEU A 97 -1.85 -8.80 -5.86
CA LEU A 97 -1.55 -7.71 -6.79
C LEU A 97 -0.04 -7.61 -7.04
N ASP A 98 0.34 -7.54 -8.31
CA ASP A 98 1.73 -7.30 -8.69
C ASP A 98 2.05 -5.81 -8.64
N LEU A 99 3.28 -5.48 -8.26
CA LEU A 99 3.74 -4.10 -8.18
C LEU A 99 4.95 -3.87 -9.09
N LYS A 100 4.98 -2.69 -9.71
CA LYS A 100 6.14 -2.20 -10.44
C LYS A 100 6.54 -0.82 -9.94
N ILE A 101 7.75 -0.73 -9.40
CA ILE A 101 8.32 0.53 -8.92
C ILE A 101 8.94 1.29 -10.08
N ILE A 102 8.44 2.49 -10.35
CA ILE A 102 9.00 3.40 -11.33
C ILE A 102 9.83 4.43 -10.59
N LYS A 103 11.11 4.53 -10.92
CA LYS A 103 12.06 5.46 -10.31
C LYS A 103 12.15 6.76 -11.12
N ASN A 104 12.63 7.82 -10.46
CA ASN A 104 12.96 9.10 -11.12
C ASN A 104 14.20 9.00 -12.01
#